data_AF-A0A821QBM2-F1
#
_entry.id   AF-A0A821QBM2-F1
#
_cell.length_a   1.000
_cell.length_b   1.000
_cell.length_c   1.000
_cell.angle_alpha   90.00
_cell.angle_beta   90.00
_cell.angle_gamma   90.00
#
_symmetry.space_group_name_H-M   'P 1'
#
loop_
_entity.id
_entity.type
_entity.pdbx_description
1 polymer ?
#
loop_
_entity_poly.entity_id
_entity_poly.type
_entity_poly.pdbx_seq_one_letter_code
_entity_poly.pdbx_strand_id
1 'polypeptide(L)'
;MRNEFTAKQHQTEIANFHEYSNRRQKELAKRHALSQKQFPKNIKMKQADIKRQHKEAYNTQTRQYKALKEKTRLDYLYASTNSSREELDLKLKTLKDEQRRKFDLLYQRYEETIQKMLDQQNFKLNSDQERERSSLKTILDDDQRNLLYLQEESRHRMEQQHLDERKQLERNIEERFIELNKQMEQELSAYNEDRTRQFTLLLEKQRRELSQIDCEITNLGINVADLAESMQDIHFFTAIPNVNTSSNINTNNNNNNRTSMISLHRSYSSNSFVSNNGNGTTTNHK
;
A
#
# COMPACT_ATOMS: atom_id res chain seq x y z
N MET A 1 -9.54 -16.47 -2.38
CA MET A 1 -10.29 -16.24 -1.12
C MET A 1 -9.50 -15.41 -0.10
N ARG A 2 -8.37 -15.87 0.47
CA ARG A 2 -7.62 -15.08 1.49
C ARG A 2 -7.04 -13.76 0.96
N ASN A 3 -6.40 -13.76 -0.22
CA ASN A 3 -5.85 -12.54 -0.83
C ASN A 3 -6.92 -11.50 -1.20
N GLU A 4 -8.09 -11.97 -1.62
CA GLU A 4 -9.24 -11.11 -1.99
C GLU A 4 -9.83 -10.43 -0.74
N PHE A 5 -9.91 -11.15 0.38
CA PHE A 5 -10.32 -10.58 1.66
C PHE A 5 -9.36 -9.48 2.13
N THR A 6 -8.05 -9.72 2.07
CA THR A 6 -7.03 -8.72 2.45
C THR A 6 -7.07 -7.49 1.55
N ALA A 7 -7.25 -7.67 0.24
CA ALA A 7 -7.40 -6.56 -0.69
C ALA A 7 -8.65 -5.71 -0.36
N LYS A 8 -9.78 -6.36 -0.06
CA LYS A 8 -11.01 -5.68 0.36
C LYS A 8 -10.86 -4.94 1.69
N GLN A 9 -10.13 -5.53 2.64
CA GLN A 9 -9.81 -4.89 3.91
C GLN A 9 -8.99 -3.62 3.69
N HIS A 10 -7.88 -3.70 2.94
CA HIS A 10 -7.03 -2.54 2.64
C HIS A 10 -7.81 -1.42 1.94
N GLN A 11 -8.69 -1.77 1.00
CA GLN A 11 -9.58 -0.82 0.33
C GLN A 11 -10.51 -0.10 1.31
N THR A 12 -11.04 -0.83 2.29
CA THR A 12 -11.92 -0.27 3.32
C THR A 12 -11.16 0.67 4.26
N GLU A 13 -9.95 0.30 4.66
CA GLU A 13 -9.07 1.14 5.48
C GLU A 13 -8.73 2.47 4.78
N ILE A 14 -8.43 2.43 3.47
CA ILE A 14 -8.21 3.64 2.66
C ILE A 14 -9.46 4.52 2.62
N ALA A 15 -10.63 3.92 2.39
CA ALA A 15 -11.90 4.67 2.38
C ALA A 15 -12.17 5.33 3.73
N ASN A 16 -12.00 4.60 4.83
CA ASN A 16 -12.15 5.11 6.20
C ASN A 16 -11.17 6.26 6.48
N PHE A 17 -9.92 6.13 6.03
CA PHE A 17 -8.92 7.18 6.15
C PHE A 17 -9.34 8.45 5.40
N HIS A 18 -9.83 8.33 4.17
CA HIS A 18 -10.32 9.49 3.42
C HIS A 18 -11.52 10.17 4.09
N GLU A 19 -12.46 9.41 4.64
CA GLU A 19 -13.57 9.97 5.41
C GLU A 19 -13.10 10.69 6.67
N TYR A 20 -12.19 10.08 7.42
CA TYR A 20 -11.55 10.69 8.59
C TYR A 20 -10.85 12.01 8.22
N SER A 21 -9.99 11.98 7.20
CA SER A 21 -9.24 13.14 6.70
C SER A 21 -10.20 14.28 6.30
N ASN A 22 -11.23 13.98 5.52
CA ASN A 22 -12.25 14.94 5.12
C ASN A 22 -13.01 15.52 6.32
N ARG A 23 -13.33 14.71 7.31
CA ARG A 23 -14.00 15.17 8.54
C ARG A 23 -13.10 16.14 9.31
N ARG A 24 -11.82 15.81 9.48
CA ARG A 24 -10.83 16.66 10.17
C ARG A 24 -10.63 18.00 9.46
N GLN A 25 -10.54 17.99 8.13
CA GLN A 25 -10.46 19.23 7.33
C GLN A 25 -11.72 20.09 7.48
N LYS A 26 -12.91 19.49 7.46
CA LYS A 26 -14.18 20.20 7.69
C LYS A 26 -14.30 20.80 9.09
N GLU A 27 -13.86 20.07 10.12
CA GLU A 27 -13.81 20.57 11.50
C GLU A 27 -12.89 21.80 11.61
N LEU A 28 -11.70 21.73 11.00
CA LEU A 28 -10.77 22.87 10.96
C LEU A 28 -11.39 24.07 10.23
N ALA A 29 -12.00 23.85 9.06
CA ALA A 29 -12.66 24.90 8.30
C ALA A 29 -13.82 25.56 9.08
N LYS A 30 -14.61 24.77 9.81
CA LYS A 30 -15.66 25.29 10.71
C LYS A 30 -15.06 26.17 11.80
N ARG A 31 -13.97 25.75 12.44
CA ARG A 31 -13.26 26.56 13.45
C ARG A 31 -12.75 27.87 12.87
N HIS A 32 -12.16 27.85 11.68
CA HIS A 32 -11.67 29.05 10.99
C HIS A 32 -12.80 30.02 10.64
N ALA A 33 -13.92 29.51 10.14
CA ALA A 33 -15.10 30.32 9.85
C ALA A 33 -15.68 30.99 11.11
N LEU A 34 -15.73 30.28 12.24
CA LEU A 34 -16.16 30.86 13.51
C LEU A 34 -15.22 31.97 13.99
N SER A 35 -13.90 31.76 13.87
CA SER A 35 -12.89 32.78 14.21
C SER A 35 -13.05 34.03 13.32
N GLN A 36 -13.22 33.85 12.01
CA GLN A 36 -13.48 34.95 11.07
C GLN A 36 -14.78 35.71 11.41
N LYS A 37 -15.83 35.01 11.85
CA LYS A 37 -17.08 35.65 12.29
C LYS A 37 -16.91 36.48 13.56
N GLN A 38 -16.04 36.05 14.47
CA GLN A 38 -15.74 36.79 15.71
C GLN A 38 -14.76 37.94 15.49
N PHE A 39 -13.88 37.84 14.50
CA PHE A 39 -12.81 38.79 14.23
C PHE A 39 -13.27 40.26 14.16
N PRO A 40 -14.33 40.64 13.40
CA PRO A 40 -14.81 42.03 13.35
C PRO A 40 -15.26 42.57 14.71
N LYS A 41 -15.79 41.73 15.61
CA LYS A 41 -16.20 42.16 16.95
C LYS A 41 -15.00 42.53 17.81
N ASN A 42 -13.96 41.70 17.77
CA ASN A 42 -12.72 41.93 18.50
C ASN A 42 -11.99 43.19 17.99
N ILE A 43 -11.99 43.40 16.67
CA ILE A 43 -11.46 44.62 16.05
C ILE A 43 -12.22 45.86 16.51
N LYS A 44 -13.56 45.84 16.48
CA LYS A 44 -14.39 46.97 16.91
C LYS A 44 -14.10 47.38 18.35
N MET A 45 -13.90 46.41 19.25
CA MET A 45 -13.55 46.68 20.65
C MET A 45 -12.19 47.41 20.76
N LYS A 46 -11.16 46.91 20.07
CA LYS A 46 -9.83 47.56 20.04
C LYS A 46 -9.87 48.95 19.40
N GLN A 47 -10.63 49.12 18.32
CA GLN A 47 -10.85 50.43 17.68
C GLN A 47 -11.51 51.43 18.62
N ALA A 48 -12.47 50.99 19.44
CA ALA A 48 -13.14 51.85 20.42
C ALA A 48 -12.15 52.37 21.48
N ASP A 49 -11.23 51.52 21.96
CA ASP A 49 -10.18 51.93 22.89
C ASP A 49 -9.21 52.94 22.28
N ILE A 50 -8.73 52.71 21.05
CA ILE A 50 -7.86 53.66 20.33
C ILE A 50 -8.58 55.00 20.11
N LYS A 51 -9.87 54.95 19.76
CA LYS A 51 -10.71 56.16 19.61
C LYS A 51 -10.87 56.92 20.92
N ARG A 52 -11.03 56.21 22.05
CA ARG A 52 -11.10 56.83 23.38
C ARG A 52 -9.79 57.56 23.70
N GLN A 53 -8.65 56.90 23.51
CA GLN A 53 -7.32 57.49 23.74
C GLN A 53 -7.08 58.73 22.86
N HIS A 54 -7.43 58.67 21.57
CA HIS A 54 -7.34 59.82 20.68
C HIS A 54 -8.21 61.00 21.17
N LYS A 55 -9.45 60.73 21.59
CA LYS A 55 -10.36 61.76 22.12
C LYS A 55 -9.80 62.40 23.39
N GLU A 56 -9.23 61.62 24.30
CA GLU A 56 -8.60 62.11 25.53
C GLU A 56 -7.38 63.01 25.24
N ALA A 57 -6.53 62.60 24.29
CA ALA A 57 -5.40 63.41 23.83
C ALA A 57 -5.87 64.72 23.16
N TYR A 58 -6.91 64.67 22.32
CA TYR A 58 -7.50 65.83 21.66
C TYR A 58 -8.05 66.84 22.67
N ASN A 59 -8.79 66.37 23.66
CA ASN A 59 -9.36 67.21 24.72
C ASN A 59 -8.26 67.85 25.58
N THR A 60 -7.19 67.11 25.85
CA THR A 60 -6.04 67.62 26.59
C THR A 60 -5.32 68.72 25.81
N GLN A 61 -5.04 68.51 24.52
CA GLN A 61 -4.44 69.52 23.64
C GLN A 61 -5.32 70.77 23.53
N THR A 62 -6.65 70.59 23.48
CA THR A 62 -7.62 71.69 23.48
C THR A 62 -7.54 72.53 24.76
N ARG A 63 -7.50 71.87 25.93
CA ARG A 63 -7.37 72.56 27.23
C ARG A 63 -6.04 73.30 27.36
N GLN A 64 -4.95 72.66 26.95
CA GLN A 64 -3.60 73.27 26.96
C GLN A 64 -3.53 74.51 26.08
N TYR A 65 -4.07 74.47 24.85
CA TYR A 65 -4.13 75.65 23.99
C TYR A 65 -4.92 76.79 24.63
N LYS A 66 -6.10 76.51 25.20
CA LYS A 66 -6.90 77.54 25.90
C LYS A 66 -6.12 78.17 27.04
N ALA A 67 -5.44 77.37 27.87
CA ALA A 67 -4.62 77.85 28.97
C ALA A 67 -3.43 78.71 28.49
N LEU A 68 -2.71 78.27 27.46
CA LEU A 68 -1.58 79.03 26.88
C LEU A 68 -2.02 80.34 26.24
N LYS A 69 -3.16 80.32 25.53
CA LYS A 69 -3.76 81.50 24.93
C LYS A 69 -4.16 82.53 26.00
N GLU A 70 -4.78 82.06 27.09
CA GLU A 70 -5.18 82.92 28.20
C GLU A 70 -3.97 83.48 28.94
N LYS A 71 -2.98 82.64 29.27
CA LYS A 71 -1.72 83.08 29.87
C LYS A 71 -1.05 84.16 29.02
N THR A 72 -0.96 83.97 27.70
CA THR A 72 -0.34 84.95 26.78
C THR A 72 -1.06 86.30 26.80
N ARG A 73 -2.39 86.31 26.98
CA ARG A 73 -3.16 87.55 27.14
C ARG A 73 -2.92 88.21 28.49
N LEU A 74 -2.93 87.43 29.57
CA LEU A 74 -2.65 87.95 30.91
C LEU A 74 -1.24 88.51 31.02
N ASP A 75 -0.22 87.79 30.51
CA ASP A 75 1.17 88.24 30.50
C ASP A 75 1.31 89.60 29.79
N TYR A 76 0.58 89.82 28.68
CA TYR A 76 0.53 91.11 27.99
C TYR A 76 -0.12 92.22 28.83
N LEU A 77 -1.20 91.91 29.58
CA LEU A 77 -1.86 92.88 30.45
C LEU A 77 -0.98 93.29 31.65
N TYR A 78 -0.15 92.37 32.16
CA TYR A 78 0.74 92.62 33.30
C TYR A 78 2.12 93.18 32.91
N ALA A 79 2.48 93.14 31.62
CA ALA A 79 3.71 93.74 31.11
C ALA A 79 3.60 95.28 31.14
N SER A 80 3.95 95.87 32.27
CA SER A 80 4.01 97.32 32.45
C SER A 80 5.18 97.88 31.63
N THR A 81 4.87 98.43 30.45
CA THR A 81 5.76 99.04 29.46
C THR A 81 6.57 98.03 28.60
N ASN A 82 6.48 98.18 27.27
CA ASN A 82 7.32 97.60 26.19
C ASN A 82 6.76 96.49 25.27
N SER A 83 5.64 95.81 25.52
CA SER A 83 5.11 94.84 24.54
C SER A 83 4.09 95.50 23.58
N SER A 84 4.40 95.49 22.28
CA SER A 84 3.54 96.07 21.25
C SER A 84 2.32 95.18 20.99
N ARG A 85 1.19 95.81 20.65
CA ARG A 85 -0.04 95.08 20.27
C ARG A 85 0.20 94.07 19.13
N GLU A 86 1.06 94.43 18.18
CA GLU A 86 1.44 93.58 17.05
C GLU A 86 2.18 92.30 17.49
N GLU A 87 3.01 92.39 18.53
CA GLU A 87 3.76 91.26 19.07
C GLU A 87 2.82 90.24 19.73
N LEU A 88 1.81 90.72 20.46
CA LEU A 88 0.75 89.89 21.02
C LEU A 88 -0.02 89.14 19.92
N ASP A 89 -0.45 89.84 18.89
CA ASP A 89 -1.23 89.25 17.80
C ASP A 89 -0.39 88.21 17.02
N LEU A 90 0.90 88.46 16.84
CA LEU A 90 1.84 87.49 16.28
C LEU A 90 1.96 86.24 17.17
N LYS A 91 2.12 86.39 18.49
CA LYS A 91 2.23 85.27 19.44
C LYS A 91 0.95 84.44 19.54
N LEU A 92 -0.22 85.08 19.44
CA LEU A 92 -1.50 84.38 19.38
C LEU A 92 -1.69 83.61 18.07
N LYS A 93 -1.20 84.15 16.95
CA LYS A 93 -1.19 83.47 15.66
C LYS A 93 -0.29 82.24 15.69
N THR A 94 0.94 82.35 16.18
CA THR A 94 1.86 81.21 16.30
C THR A 94 1.29 80.11 17.20
N LEU A 95 0.64 80.46 18.31
CA LEU A 95 -0.04 79.47 19.17
C LEU A 95 -1.17 78.73 18.44
N LYS A 96 -1.91 79.41 17.56
CA LYS A 96 -2.99 78.81 16.77
C LYS A 96 -2.44 77.88 15.68
N ASP A 97 -1.37 78.30 15.00
CA ASP A 97 -0.71 77.49 13.98
C ASP A 97 -0.08 76.24 14.59
N GLU A 98 0.57 76.38 15.75
CA GLU A 98 1.12 75.26 16.53
C GLU A 98 0.01 74.31 17.01
N GLN A 99 -1.14 74.84 17.45
CA GLN A 99 -2.31 74.03 17.79
C GLN A 99 -2.80 73.21 16.60
N ARG A 100 -2.92 73.83 15.42
CA ARG A 100 -3.34 73.16 14.19
C ARG A 100 -2.38 72.03 13.83
N ARG A 101 -1.08 72.32 13.83
CA ARG A 101 -0.03 71.32 13.59
C ARG A 101 -0.10 70.14 14.57
N LYS A 102 -0.35 70.41 15.86
CA LYS A 102 -0.51 69.35 16.88
C LYS A 102 -1.76 68.50 16.65
N PHE A 103 -2.87 69.09 16.24
CA PHE A 103 -4.07 68.32 15.90
C PHE A 103 -3.88 67.48 14.63
N ASP A 104 -3.22 68.02 13.61
CA ASP A 104 -2.91 67.28 12.39
C ASP A 104 -2.02 66.06 12.72
N LEU A 105 -0.99 66.24 13.55
CA LEU A 105 -0.12 65.15 14.00
C LEU A 105 -0.88 64.12 14.86
N LEU A 106 -1.77 64.57 15.74
CA LEU A 106 -2.56 63.68 16.57
C LEU A 106 -3.52 62.82 15.73
N TYR A 107 -4.13 63.43 14.72
CA TYR A 107 -5.00 62.72 13.77
C TYR A 107 -4.20 61.72 12.93
N GLN A 108 -3.04 62.11 12.40
CA GLN A 108 -2.15 61.20 11.68
C GLN A 108 -1.77 59.98 12.54
N ARG A 109 -1.39 60.21 13.81
CA ARG A 109 -1.06 59.11 14.74
C ARG A 109 -2.25 58.18 14.99
N TYR A 110 -3.46 58.72 15.07
CA TYR A 110 -4.68 57.93 15.23
C TYR A 110 -4.92 57.00 14.03
N GLU A 111 -4.85 57.55 12.81
CA GLU A 111 -4.99 56.77 11.57
C GLU A 111 -3.91 55.69 11.47
N GLU A 112 -2.63 56.05 11.71
CA GLU A 112 -1.52 55.09 11.72
C GLU A 112 -1.72 53.98 12.76
N THR A 113 -2.20 54.32 13.95
CA THR A 113 -2.40 53.33 15.03
C THR A 113 -3.55 52.38 14.69
N ILE A 114 -4.64 52.87 14.09
CA ILE A 114 -5.73 52.03 13.61
C ILE A 114 -5.23 51.09 12.51
N GLN A 115 -4.53 51.63 11.51
CA GLN A 115 -4.05 50.84 10.39
C GLN A 115 -3.09 49.74 10.85
N LYS A 116 -2.07 50.09 11.65
CA LYS A 116 -1.13 49.12 12.23
C LYS A 116 -1.85 48.03 13.03
N MET A 117 -2.84 48.40 13.85
CA MET A 117 -3.61 47.43 14.62
C MET A 117 -4.39 46.49 13.70
N LEU A 118 -5.06 46.99 12.67
CA LEU A 118 -5.79 46.17 11.69
C LEU A 118 -4.86 45.20 10.97
N ASP A 119 -3.74 45.70 10.46
CA ASP A 119 -2.75 44.90 9.72
C ASP A 119 -2.18 43.79 10.60
N GLN A 120 -1.80 44.11 11.84
CA GLN A 120 -1.31 43.13 12.80
C GLN A 120 -2.34 42.05 13.12
N GLN A 121 -3.60 42.43 13.33
CA GLN A 121 -4.65 41.47 13.66
C GLN A 121 -5.00 40.57 12.45
N ASN A 122 -5.07 41.14 11.24
CA ASN A 122 -5.28 40.37 10.02
C ASN A 122 -4.12 39.40 9.77
N PHE A 123 -2.89 39.90 9.86
CA PHE A 123 -1.70 39.07 9.69
C PHE A 123 -1.68 37.92 10.70
N LYS A 124 -1.94 38.21 11.98
CA LYS A 124 -2.00 37.18 13.02
C LYS A 124 -3.05 36.11 12.72
N LEU A 125 -4.29 36.53 12.40
CA LEU A 125 -5.36 35.58 12.08
C LEU A 125 -4.99 34.69 10.90
N ASN A 126 -4.48 35.27 9.82
CA ASN A 126 -4.09 34.54 8.62
C ASN A 126 -2.91 33.59 8.88
N SER A 127 -1.89 34.06 9.60
CA SER A 127 -0.71 33.26 9.97
C SER A 127 -1.09 32.07 10.84
N ASP A 128 -1.94 32.28 11.84
CA ASP A 128 -2.41 31.21 12.73
C ASP A 128 -3.25 30.18 11.95
N GLN A 129 -4.16 30.63 11.08
CA GLN A 129 -4.94 29.73 10.22
C GLN A 129 -4.07 28.94 9.24
N GLU A 130 -3.06 29.57 8.65
CA GLU A 130 -2.14 28.91 7.72
C GLU A 130 -1.28 27.86 8.43
N ARG A 131 -0.77 28.18 9.63
CA ARG A 131 -0.02 27.24 10.45
C ARG A 131 -0.86 26.01 10.81
N GLU A 132 -2.12 26.21 11.20
CA GLU A 132 -3.02 25.11 11.53
C GLU A 132 -3.36 24.25 10.30
N ARG A 133 -3.60 24.87 9.12
CA ARG A 133 -3.82 24.13 7.86
C ARG A 133 -2.62 23.30 7.48
N SER A 134 -1.43 23.90 7.50
CA SER A 134 -0.18 23.24 7.17
C SER A 134 0.10 22.09 8.12
N SER A 135 -0.06 22.31 9.44
CA SER A 135 0.13 21.27 10.45
C SER A 135 -0.85 20.10 10.28
N LEU A 136 -2.14 20.38 10.06
CA LEU A 136 -3.12 19.32 9.82
C LEU A 136 -2.80 18.55 8.53
N LYS A 137 -2.38 19.24 7.48
CA LYS A 137 -1.97 18.61 6.22
C LYS A 137 -0.80 17.65 6.43
N THR A 138 0.27 18.10 7.11
CA THR A 138 1.43 17.25 7.42
C THR A 138 1.02 16.01 8.20
N ILE A 139 0.19 16.17 9.24
CA ILE A 139 -0.30 15.03 10.05
C ILE A 139 -1.09 14.04 9.18
N LEU A 140 -2.00 14.53 8.34
CA LEU A 140 -2.79 13.66 7.46
C LEU A 140 -1.93 12.96 6.41
N ASP A 141 -0.96 13.65 5.83
CA ASP A 141 -0.03 13.07 4.86
C ASP A 141 0.83 11.97 5.51
N ASP A 142 1.30 12.18 6.75
CA ASP A 142 2.06 11.19 7.51
C ASP A 142 1.19 10.00 7.95
N ASP A 143 -0.03 10.24 8.41
CA ASP A 143 -1.01 9.18 8.73
C ASP A 143 -1.31 8.32 7.48
N GLN A 144 -1.44 8.93 6.30
CA GLN A 144 -1.65 8.21 5.05
C GLN A 144 -0.45 7.33 4.69
N ARG A 145 0.77 7.88 4.82
CA ARG A 145 2.01 7.12 4.56
C ARG A 145 2.13 5.94 5.51
N ASN A 146 1.86 6.14 6.80
CA ASN A 146 1.88 5.08 7.79
C ASN A 146 0.86 3.98 7.49
N LEU A 147 -0.36 4.36 7.07
CA LEU A 147 -1.37 3.40 6.66
C LEU A 147 -0.91 2.55 5.47
N LEU A 148 -0.41 3.21 4.41
CA LEU A 148 0.10 2.51 3.22
C LEU A 148 1.28 1.59 3.55
N TYR A 149 2.18 2.05 4.41
CA TYR A 149 3.31 1.24 4.89
C TYR A 149 2.83 -0.04 5.60
N LEU A 150 1.88 0.08 6.54
CA LEU A 150 1.34 -1.08 7.26
C LEU A 150 0.60 -2.06 6.33
N GLN A 151 -0.11 -1.55 5.32
CA GLN A 151 -0.76 -2.37 4.29
C GLN A 151 0.27 -3.13 3.44
N GLU A 152 1.33 -2.45 3.01
CA GLU A 152 2.42 -3.06 2.24
C GLU A 152 3.14 -4.13 3.06
N GLU A 153 3.48 -3.81 4.32
CA GLU A 153 4.14 -4.73 5.24
C GLU A 153 3.30 -5.99 5.47
N SER A 154 1.98 -5.82 5.66
CA SER A 154 1.03 -6.93 5.77
C SER A 154 0.98 -7.79 4.52
N ARG A 155 0.91 -7.16 3.34
CA ARG A 155 0.95 -7.87 2.04
C ARG A 155 2.24 -8.66 1.90
N HIS A 156 3.39 -8.05 2.20
CA HIS A 156 4.69 -8.71 2.08
C HIS A 156 4.80 -9.93 3.00
N ARG A 157 4.38 -9.80 4.27
CA ARG A 157 4.36 -10.94 5.21
C ARG A 157 3.51 -12.10 4.69
N MET A 158 2.34 -11.80 4.12
CA MET A 158 1.46 -12.83 3.55
C MET A 158 2.08 -13.50 2.31
N GLU A 159 2.71 -12.73 1.43
CA GLU A 159 3.42 -13.26 0.26
C GLU A 159 4.60 -14.17 0.65
N GLN A 160 5.38 -13.77 1.65
CA GLN A 160 6.46 -14.60 2.18
C GLN A 160 5.93 -15.90 2.78
N GLN A 161 4.88 -15.83 3.60
CA GLN A 161 4.24 -17.04 4.15
C GLN A 161 3.81 -18.00 3.02
N HIS A 162 3.15 -17.48 1.99
CA HIS A 162 2.71 -18.30 0.86
C HIS A 162 3.88 -18.87 0.05
N LEU A 163 4.97 -18.12 -0.12
CA LEU A 163 6.16 -18.60 -0.80
C LEU A 163 6.80 -19.77 -0.04
N ASP A 164 6.90 -19.67 1.27
CA ASP A 164 7.47 -20.72 2.12
C ASP A 164 6.58 -21.97 2.16
N GLU A 165 5.27 -21.80 2.28
CA GLU A 165 4.28 -22.89 2.15
C GLU A 165 4.42 -23.60 0.80
N ARG A 166 4.56 -22.83 -0.30
CA ARG A 166 4.73 -23.41 -1.64
C ARG A 166 6.03 -24.19 -1.76
N LYS A 167 7.15 -23.64 -1.27
CA LYS A 167 8.46 -24.35 -1.26
C LYS A 167 8.41 -25.61 -0.40
N GLN A 168 7.69 -25.62 0.71
CA GLN A 168 7.53 -26.81 1.54
C GLN A 168 6.72 -27.88 0.80
N LEU A 169 5.63 -27.49 0.13
CA LEU A 169 4.83 -28.42 -0.67
C LEU A 169 5.64 -28.99 -1.86
N GLU A 170 6.40 -28.15 -2.55
CA GLU A 170 7.31 -28.57 -3.63
C GLU A 170 8.34 -29.60 -3.11
N ARG A 171 8.97 -29.35 -1.95
CA ARG A 171 9.88 -30.31 -1.31
C ARG A 171 9.19 -31.63 -0.95
N ASN A 172 8.01 -31.59 -0.35
CA ASN A 172 7.27 -32.80 0.00
C ASN A 172 6.89 -33.63 -1.25
N ILE A 173 6.54 -32.96 -2.36
CA ILE A 173 6.25 -33.62 -3.64
C ILE A 173 7.52 -34.28 -4.18
N GLU A 174 8.66 -33.59 -4.15
CA GLU A 174 9.94 -34.11 -4.61
C GLU A 174 10.39 -35.33 -3.78
N GLU A 175 10.32 -35.24 -2.45
CA GLU A 175 10.64 -36.35 -1.55
C GLU A 175 9.77 -37.57 -1.84
N ARG A 176 8.47 -37.36 -2.03
CA ARG A 176 7.54 -38.45 -2.39
C ARG A 176 7.83 -39.03 -3.77
N PHE A 177 8.20 -38.20 -4.74
CA PHE A 177 8.58 -38.63 -6.08
C PHE A 177 9.84 -39.52 -6.03
N ILE A 178 10.87 -39.12 -5.29
CA ILE A 178 12.08 -39.90 -5.07
C ILE A 178 11.76 -41.23 -4.37
N GLU A 179 10.94 -41.20 -3.31
CA GLU A 179 10.53 -42.41 -2.58
C GLU A 179 9.82 -43.42 -3.48
N LEU A 180 8.86 -42.96 -4.29
CA LEU A 180 8.10 -43.80 -5.22
C LEU A 180 8.99 -44.38 -6.32
N ASN A 181 9.89 -43.58 -6.90
CA ASN A 181 10.83 -44.07 -7.91
C ASN A 181 11.76 -45.14 -7.34
N LYS A 182 12.27 -44.95 -6.12
CA LYS A 182 13.10 -45.94 -5.44
C LYS A 182 12.34 -47.24 -5.19
N GLN A 183 11.09 -47.18 -4.75
CA GLN A 183 10.25 -48.37 -4.56
C GLN A 183 10.04 -49.10 -5.89
N MET A 184 9.76 -48.37 -6.96
CA MET A 184 9.60 -48.94 -8.30
C MET A 184 10.87 -49.63 -8.80
N GLU A 185 12.05 -49.02 -8.59
CA GLU A 185 13.35 -49.63 -8.92
C GLU A 185 13.60 -50.91 -8.11
N GLN A 186 13.25 -50.92 -6.83
CA GLN A 186 13.38 -52.10 -5.96
C GLN A 186 12.45 -53.24 -6.41
N GLU A 187 11.18 -52.95 -6.68
CA GLU A 187 10.22 -53.93 -7.20
C GLU A 187 10.65 -54.49 -8.55
N LEU A 188 11.16 -53.64 -9.45
CA LEU A 188 11.68 -54.06 -10.74
C LEU A 188 12.93 -54.96 -10.60
N SER A 189 13.82 -54.65 -9.66
CA SER A 189 14.99 -55.49 -9.35
C SER A 189 14.56 -56.86 -8.82
N ALA A 190 13.68 -56.88 -7.82
CA ALA A 190 13.16 -58.12 -7.23
C ALA A 190 12.46 -59.01 -8.27
N TYR A 191 11.64 -58.41 -9.14
CA TYR A 191 10.99 -59.11 -10.24
C TYR A 191 12.02 -59.74 -11.21
N ASN A 192 13.07 -58.99 -11.57
CA ASN A 192 14.12 -59.51 -12.46
C ASN A 192 14.94 -60.62 -11.79
N GLU A 193 15.23 -60.52 -10.49
CA GLU A 193 15.88 -61.58 -9.72
C GLU A 193 15.04 -62.86 -9.72
N ASP A 194 13.74 -62.76 -9.41
CA ASP A 194 12.85 -63.92 -9.41
C ASP A 194 12.69 -64.54 -10.80
N ARG A 195 12.54 -63.71 -11.84
CA ARG A 195 12.56 -64.19 -13.24
C ARG A 195 13.84 -64.96 -13.56
N THR A 196 14.99 -64.45 -13.12
CA THR A 196 16.29 -65.09 -13.34
C THR A 196 16.41 -66.41 -12.56
N ARG A 197 15.97 -66.46 -11.30
CA ARG A 197 15.92 -67.69 -10.49
C ARG A 197 15.06 -68.76 -11.15
N GLN A 198 13.86 -68.39 -11.60
CA GLN A 198 12.95 -69.32 -12.29
C GLN A 198 13.57 -69.87 -13.58
N PHE A 199 14.23 -69.00 -14.36
CA PHE A 199 14.96 -69.42 -15.55
C PHE A 199 16.09 -70.40 -15.22
N THR A 200 16.90 -70.11 -14.18
CA THR A 200 17.96 -71.01 -13.72
C THR A 200 17.42 -72.36 -13.26
N LEU A 201 16.34 -72.39 -12.47
CA LEU A 201 15.71 -73.64 -12.01
C LEU A 201 15.19 -74.49 -13.17
N LEU A 202 14.63 -73.87 -14.21
CA LEU A 202 14.21 -74.55 -15.43
C LEU A 202 15.42 -75.15 -16.16
N LEU A 203 16.52 -74.40 -16.32
CA LEU A 203 17.75 -74.91 -16.92
C LEU A 203 18.35 -76.07 -16.12
N GLU A 204 18.35 -76.00 -14.78
CA GLU A 204 18.82 -77.10 -13.93
C GLU A 204 17.94 -78.34 -14.04
N LYS A 205 16.63 -78.17 -14.15
CA LYS A 205 15.69 -79.27 -14.39
C LYS A 205 15.96 -79.93 -15.74
N GLN A 206 16.09 -79.13 -16.81
CA GLN A 206 16.45 -79.62 -18.14
C GLN A 206 17.80 -80.34 -18.12
N ARG A 207 18.82 -79.82 -17.42
CA ARG A 207 20.13 -80.48 -17.28
C ARG A 207 20.03 -81.83 -16.55
N ARG A 208 19.21 -81.91 -15.50
CA ARG A 208 18.97 -83.17 -14.76
C ARG A 208 18.23 -84.19 -15.63
N GLU A 209 17.21 -83.75 -16.37
CA GLU A 209 16.49 -84.59 -17.32
C GLU A 209 17.42 -85.13 -18.43
N LEU A 210 18.28 -84.29 -19.01
CA LEU A 210 19.29 -84.73 -19.98
C LEU A 210 20.27 -85.74 -19.38
N SER A 211 20.81 -85.48 -18.18
CA SER A 211 21.71 -86.42 -17.52
C SER A 211 21.03 -87.75 -17.17
N GLN A 212 19.73 -87.73 -16.83
CA GLN A 212 18.97 -88.95 -16.61
C GLN A 212 18.79 -89.73 -17.91
N ILE A 213 18.46 -89.04 -19.02
CA ILE A 213 18.39 -89.65 -20.36
C ILE A 213 19.73 -90.30 -20.71
N ASP A 214 20.87 -89.63 -20.48
CA ASP A 214 22.20 -90.19 -20.72
C ASP A 214 22.46 -91.46 -19.87
N CYS A 215 22.05 -91.45 -18.59
CA CYS A 215 22.12 -92.63 -17.73
C CYS A 215 21.20 -93.77 -18.23
N GLU A 216 20.01 -93.46 -18.75
CA GLU A 216 19.10 -94.46 -19.30
C GLU A 216 19.63 -95.05 -20.62
N ILE A 217 20.20 -94.23 -21.52
CA ILE A 217 20.87 -94.64 -22.75
C ILE A 217 22.03 -95.61 -22.44
N THR A 218 22.89 -95.25 -21.48
CA THR A 218 24.01 -96.09 -21.05
C THR A 218 23.54 -97.39 -20.39
N ASN A 219 22.49 -97.34 -19.56
CA ASN A 219 21.91 -98.53 -18.92
C ASN A 219 21.22 -99.49 -19.92
N LEU A 220 20.64 -98.94 -20.99
CA LEU A 220 20.08 -99.72 -22.10
C LEU A 220 21.16 -100.31 -23.04
N GLY A 221 22.44 -100.04 -22.77
CA GLY A 221 23.56 -100.53 -23.60
C GLY A 221 23.63 -99.88 -24.97
N ILE A 222 22.94 -98.74 -25.17
CA ILE A 222 22.95 -97.98 -26.41
C ILE A 222 24.24 -97.17 -26.44
N ASN A 223 25.11 -97.46 -27.41
CA ASN A 223 26.38 -96.77 -27.55
C ASN A 223 26.09 -95.37 -28.12
N VAL A 224 26.51 -94.31 -27.42
CA VAL A 224 26.19 -92.90 -27.75
C VAL A 224 26.65 -92.53 -29.16
N ALA A 225 27.72 -93.16 -29.66
CA ALA A 225 28.20 -93.01 -31.03
C ALA A 225 27.22 -93.58 -32.08
N ASP A 226 26.62 -94.74 -31.85
CA ASP A 226 25.67 -95.39 -32.77
C ASP A 226 24.32 -94.63 -32.82
N LEU A 227 23.90 -94.03 -31.71
CA LEU A 227 22.69 -93.19 -31.65
C LEU A 227 22.90 -91.82 -32.33
N ALA A 228 24.08 -91.21 -32.16
CA ALA A 228 24.43 -89.95 -32.84
C ALA A 228 24.55 -90.14 -34.36
N GLU A 229 25.05 -91.30 -34.80
CA GLU A 229 25.08 -91.69 -36.22
C GLU A 229 23.66 -91.94 -36.78
N SER A 230 22.74 -92.53 -36.00
CA SER A 230 21.32 -92.67 -36.36
C SER A 230 20.54 -91.33 -36.36
N MET A 231 20.88 -90.39 -35.47
CA MET A 231 20.24 -89.07 -35.40
C MET A 231 20.73 -88.11 -36.48
N GLN A 232 21.89 -88.37 -37.10
CA GLN A 232 22.35 -87.61 -38.27
C GLN A 232 21.41 -87.77 -39.48
N ASP A 233 20.67 -88.89 -39.55
CA ASP A 233 19.58 -89.09 -40.53
C ASP A 233 18.29 -88.31 -40.19
N ILE A 234 18.19 -87.72 -38.99
CA ILE A 234 17.06 -86.87 -38.53
C ILE A 234 17.43 -85.37 -38.60
N HIS A 235 18.53 -84.98 -39.27
CA HIS A 235 18.79 -83.59 -39.62
C HIS A 235 18.00 -83.15 -40.87
N PHE A 236 16.66 -83.11 -40.79
CA PHE A 236 15.86 -82.40 -41.79
C PHE A 236 14.99 -81.25 -41.28
N PHE A 237 14.69 -81.12 -39.98
CA PHE A 237 13.99 -79.92 -39.50
C PHE A 237 14.31 -79.61 -38.04
N THR A 238 15.22 -78.65 -37.81
CA THR A 238 15.06 -77.57 -36.81
C THR A 238 16.28 -76.64 -36.91
N ALA A 239 16.30 -75.83 -37.97
CA ALA A 239 17.03 -74.57 -37.93
C ALA A 239 16.32 -73.65 -36.93
N ILE A 240 16.79 -73.60 -35.68
CA ILE A 240 16.44 -72.52 -34.76
C ILE A 240 17.41 -71.38 -35.06
N PRO A 241 16.94 -70.20 -35.50
CA PRO A 241 17.83 -69.11 -35.88
C PRO A 241 18.52 -68.51 -34.66
N ASN A 242 19.81 -68.27 -34.88
CA ASN A 242 20.74 -67.44 -34.13
C ASN A 242 20.09 -66.13 -33.62
N VAL A 243 20.10 -65.90 -32.31
CA VAL A 243 19.79 -64.59 -31.72
C VAL A 243 21.01 -63.69 -31.95
N ASN A 244 21.03 -63.00 -33.09
CA ASN A 244 21.90 -61.85 -33.29
C ASN A 244 21.20 -60.60 -32.76
N THR A 245 21.78 -60.07 -31.68
CA THR A 245 21.76 -58.67 -31.31
C THR A 245 21.98 -57.79 -32.55
N SER A 246 20.97 -57.04 -32.95
CA SER A 246 21.09 -55.93 -33.90
C SER A 246 20.05 -54.87 -33.57
N SER A 247 20.55 -53.85 -32.89
CA SER A 247 20.06 -52.47 -32.93
C SER A 247 19.60 -52.04 -34.33
N ASN A 248 18.30 -51.74 -34.48
CA ASN A 248 17.80 -50.59 -35.26
C ASN A 248 16.27 -50.49 -35.16
N ILE A 249 15.78 -49.76 -34.16
CA ILE A 249 14.46 -49.12 -34.25
C ILE A 249 14.74 -47.72 -34.79
N ASN A 250 14.69 -47.59 -36.12
CA ASN A 250 14.63 -46.30 -36.78
C ASN A 250 13.15 -45.98 -37.06
N THR A 251 12.46 -45.46 -36.04
CA THR A 251 11.27 -44.63 -36.25
C THR A 251 11.69 -43.19 -36.02
N ASN A 252 12.15 -42.58 -37.11
CA ASN A 252 12.14 -41.14 -37.27
C ASN A 252 10.67 -40.67 -37.14
N ASN A 253 10.33 -40.10 -35.99
CA ASN A 253 9.24 -39.15 -35.89
C ASN A 253 9.72 -38.00 -35.02
N ASN A 254 10.26 -36.99 -35.72
CA ASN A 254 10.24 -35.61 -35.28
C ASN A 254 8.83 -35.28 -34.79
N ASN A 255 8.66 -35.01 -33.50
CA ASN A 255 7.75 -33.99 -33.04
C ASN A 255 8.20 -33.50 -31.66
N ASN A 256 8.72 -32.27 -31.69
CA ASN A 256 8.88 -31.39 -30.56
C ASN A 256 7.59 -31.39 -29.73
N ASN A 257 7.65 -31.82 -28.47
CA ASN A 257 6.69 -31.42 -27.45
C ASN A 257 7.38 -31.33 -26.09
N ARG A 258 8.18 -30.28 -25.94
CA ARG A 258 8.35 -29.59 -24.65
C ARG A 258 7.13 -28.71 -24.40
N THR A 259 5.95 -29.29 -24.17
CA THR A 259 4.83 -28.62 -23.49
C THR A 259 3.69 -29.61 -23.30
N SER A 260 3.40 -30.00 -22.06
CA SER A 260 2.02 -30.07 -21.55
C SER A 260 2.03 -30.51 -20.10
N MET A 261 1.84 -29.52 -19.25
CA MET A 261 1.37 -29.65 -17.88
C MET A 261 0.16 -30.59 -17.85
N ILE A 262 0.20 -31.65 -17.04
CA ILE A 262 -0.99 -32.39 -16.65
C ILE A 262 -1.80 -31.44 -15.75
N SER A 263 -2.73 -30.72 -16.38
CA SER A 263 -3.80 -29.98 -15.73
C SER A 263 -4.84 -30.99 -15.22
N LEU A 264 -4.79 -31.31 -13.93
CA LEU A 264 -5.93 -31.91 -13.23
C LEU A 264 -6.94 -30.81 -12.91
N HIS A 265 -7.74 -30.41 -13.89
CA HIS A 265 -8.97 -29.68 -13.62
C HIS A 265 -10.02 -30.66 -13.05
N ARG A 266 -10.25 -30.57 -11.74
CA ARG A 266 -11.40 -31.20 -11.07
C ARG A 266 -12.64 -30.34 -11.37
N SER A 267 -13.40 -30.71 -12.38
CA SER A 267 -14.73 -30.15 -12.62
C SER A 267 -15.67 -30.63 -11.52
N TYR A 268 -15.94 -29.79 -10.53
CA TYR A 268 -17.10 -29.98 -9.67
C TYR A 268 -18.34 -29.63 -10.47
N SER A 269 -19.13 -30.66 -10.80
CA SER A 269 -20.49 -30.51 -11.28
C SER A 269 -21.36 -30.03 -10.11
N SER A 270 -21.65 -28.72 -10.07
CA SER A 270 -22.70 -28.18 -9.21
C SER A 270 -24.03 -28.30 -9.95
N ASN A 271 -24.87 -29.23 -9.46
CA ASN A 271 -26.29 -29.31 -9.77
C ASN A 271 -26.96 -27.95 -9.49
N SER A 272 -27.53 -27.36 -10.53
CA SER A 272 -28.45 -26.22 -10.45
C SER A 272 -29.83 -26.71 -10.03
N PHE A 273 -30.21 -26.38 -8.79
CA PHE A 273 -31.60 -26.44 -8.36
C PHE A 273 -32.30 -25.17 -8.81
N VAL A 274 -33.29 -25.33 -9.69
CA VAL A 274 -34.24 -24.29 -10.10
C VAL A 274 -35.22 -24.07 -8.95
N SER A 275 -35.36 -22.83 -8.48
CA SER A 275 -36.60 -22.40 -7.83
C SER A 275 -36.99 -21.02 -8.36
N ASN A 276 -38.14 -21.05 -9.00
CA ASN A 276 -38.90 -19.98 -9.59
C ASN A 276 -39.65 -19.22 -8.48
N ASN A 277 -39.60 -17.89 -8.47
CA ASN A 277 -40.80 -17.08 -8.21
C ASN A 277 -40.52 -15.61 -8.52
N GLY A 278 -41.29 -15.09 -9.48
CA GLY A 278 -41.38 -13.69 -9.80
C GLY A 278 -42.40 -12.93 -8.95
N ASN A 279 -42.45 -11.63 -9.25
CA ASN A 279 -43.37 -10.54 -8.88
C ASN A 279 -42.52 -9.40 -8.30
N GLY A 280 -42.33 -8.25 -8.95
CA GLY A 280 -43.21 -7.54 -9.86
C GLY A 280 -44.00 -6.49 -9.09
N THR A 281 -43.97 -5.23 -9.57
CA THR A 281 -44.68 -4.00 -9.14
C THR A 281 -43.92 -3.06 -8.19
N THR A 282 -43.97 -1.73 -8.25
CA THR A 282 -44.23 -0.67 -9.27
C THR A 282 -43.99 0.68 -8.55
N THR A 283 -43.49 1.69 -9.27
CA THR A 283 -43.83 3.14 -9.18
C THR A 283 -43.94 3.86 -7.82
N ASN A 284 -43.23 4.97 -7.61
CA ASN A 284 -43.73 6.32 -7.96
C ASN A 284 -42.84 7.48 -7.47
N HIS A 285 -42.89 8.55 -8.26
CA HIS A 285 -42.45 9.91 -7.97
C HIS A 285 -43.19 10.55 -6.78
N LYS A 286 -42.47 11.40 -6.04
CA LYS A 286 -42.83 12.80 -5.79
C LYS A 286 -41.57 13.60 -5.47
#